data_AF-T0IL89-F1
#
_entry.id   AF-T0IL89-F1
#
_cell.length_a   1.000
_cell.length_b   1.000
_cell.length_c   1.000
_cell.angle_alpha   90.00
_cell.angle_beta   90.00
_cell.angle_gamma   90.00
#
_symmetry.space_group_name_H-M   'P 1'
#
loop_
_entity.id
_entity.type
_entity.pdbx_description
1 polymer ?
#
loop_
_entity_poly.entity_id
_entity_poly.type
_entity_poly.pdbx_seq_one_letter_code
_entity_poly.pdbx_strand_id
1 'polypeptide(L)' 'MVHGGPFPATSDGRTTSVGSLAIRRFLRPVSYQDLPEALLPDALKWNNPLGVERLVDGKREIS' A
#
# COMPACT_ATOMS: atom_id res chain seq x y z
N MET A 1 2.66 -7.64 -15.36
CA MET A 1 4.10 -7.81 -15.67
C MET A 1 4.80 -8.35 -14.44
N VAL A 2 5.70 -9.31 -14.59
CA VAL A 2 6.57 -9.81 -13.52
C VAL A 2 7.98 -9.89 -14.10
N HIS A 3 8.81 -8.90 -13.79
CA HIS A 3 10.22 -8.86 -14.20
C HIS A 3 11.09 -9.11 -12.97
N GLY A 4 11.67 -10.30 -12.92
CA GLY A 4 12.34 -10.88 -11.75
C GLY A 4 12.36 -12.40 -11.88
N GLY A 5 12.38 -13.11 -10.75
CA GLY A 5 12.39 -14.58 -10.70
C GLY A 5 13.18 -15.12 -9.51
N PRO A 6 13.41 -16.44 -9.43
CA PRO A 6 14.36 -16.99 -8.47
C PRO A 6 15.79 -16.47 -8.71
N PHE A 7 16.64 -16.54 -7.69
CA PHE A 7 18.08 -16.28 -7.85
C PHE A 7 18.66 -17.21 -8.95
N PRO A 8 19.50 -16.72 -9.89
CA PRO A 8 20.20 -15.42 -9.87
C PRO A 8 19.49 -14.28 -10.61
N ALA A 9 18.26 -14.46 -11.12
CA ALA A 9 17.57 -13.41 -11.89
C ALA A 9 17.25 -12.16 -11.04
N THR A 10 17.03 -12.31 -9.74
CA THR A 10 16.92 -11.20 -8.76
C THR A 10 17.35 -11.68 -7.37
N SER A 11 17.67 -10.75 -6.48
CA SER A 11 18.00 -11.01 -5.08
C SER A 11 16.77 -11.15 -4.17
N ASP A 12 15.59 -10.66 -4.58
CA ASP A 12 14.32 -10.89 -3.88
C ASP A 12 13.24 -11.35 -4.85
N GLY A 13 13.02 -12.67 -4.89
CA GLY A 13 12.05 -13.33 -5.75
C GLY A 13 10.57 -13.08 -5.41
N ARG A 14 10.28 -12.35 -4.33
CA ARG A 14 8.89 -11.98 -3.95
C ARG A 14 8.41 -10.69 -4.62
N THR A 15 9.24 -10.05 -5.44
CA THR A 15 9.01 -8.71 -6.01
C THR A 15 9.09 -8.68 -7.54
N THR A 16 8.74 -7.55 -8.15
CA THR A 16 8.97 -7.24 -9.58
C THR A 16 9.70 -5.91 -9.69
N SER A 17 10.64 -5.76 -10.63
CA SER A 17 11.32 -4.48 -10.89
C SER A 17 10.65 -3.63 -11.98
N VAL A 18 9.73 -4.20 -12.76
CA VAL A 18 8.96 -3.52 -13.81
C VAL A 18 7.45 -3.71 -13.60
N GLY A 19 6.66 -2.71 -13.98
CA GLY A 19 5.21 -2.65 -13.81
C GLY A 19 4.80 -1.95 -12.51
N SER A 20 3.51 -1.58 -12.40
CA SER A 20 3.00 -0.76 -11.28
C SER A 20 3.27 -1.34 -9.89
N LEU A 21 3.33 -2.67 -9.75
CA LEU A 21 3.64 -3.33 -8.47
C LEU A 21 5.09 -3.11 -7.99
N ALA A 22 6.00 -2.64 -8.85
CA ALA A 22 7.38 -2.37 -8.47
C ALA A 22 7.52 -1.26 -7.42
N ILE A 23 6.52 -0.38 -7.30
CA ILE A 23 6.49 0.67 -6.26
C ILE A 23 6.55 0.08 -4.84
N ARG A 24 5.99 -1.13 -4.63
CA ARG A 24 5.92 -1.76 -3.30
C ARG A 24 7.29 -2.10 -2.71
N ARG A 25 8.36 -2.16 -3.52
CA ARG A 25 9.74 -2.38 -3.03
C ARG A 25 10.28 -1.23 -2.19
N PHE A 26 9.67 -0.04 -2.29
CA PHE A 26 10.13 1.17 -1.63
C PHE A 26 9.15 1.68 -0.56
N LEU A 27 8.16 0.86 -0.19
CA LEU A 27 7.13 1.20 0.78
C LEU A 27 7.22 0.29 2.01
N ARG A 28 6.74 0.79 3.15
CA ARG A 28 6.52 0.00 4.37
C ARG A 28 5.17 0.38 5.00
N PRO A 29 4.42 -0.55 5.59
CA PRO A 29 3.21 -0.22 6.33
C PRO A 29 3.53 0.47 7.66
N VAL A 30 2.61 1.32 8.13
CA VAL A 30 2.61 1.94 9.46
C VAL A 30 1.18 1.91 9.98
N SER A 31 0.99 1.51 11.23
CA SER A 31 -0.31 1.51 11.92
C SER A 31 -0.41 2.70 12.86
N TYR A 32 -1.54 3.40 12.83
CA TYR A 32 -1.87 4.50 13.75
C TYR A 32 -3.04 4.06 14.62
N GLN A 33 -2.91 4.20 15.94
CA GLN A 33 -3.93 3.78 16.91
C GLN A 33 -4.30 4.97 17.78
N ASP A 34 -5.61 5.18 17.97
CA ASP A 34 -6.19 6.23 18.82
C ASP A 34 -5.64 7.65 18.55
N LEU A 35 -5.32 7.92 17.28
CA LEU A 35 -4.78 9.21 16.86
C LEU A 35 -5.93 10.19 16.58
N PRO A 36 -5.88 11.44 17.09
CA PRO A 36 -6.86 12.45 16.75
C PRO A 36 -6.93 12.70 15.24
N GLU A 37 -8.13 12.95 14.70
CA GLU A 37 -8.37 13.14 13.25
C GLU A 37 -7.46 14.21 12.63
N ALA A 38 -7.19 15.30 13.35
CA ALA A 38 -6.33 16.39 12.89
C ALA A 38 -4.86 15.98 12.70
N LEU A 39 -4.43 14.89 13.33
CA LEU A 39 -3.06 14.35 13.25
C LEU A 39 -2.96 13.14 12.31
N LEU A 40 -4.07 12.58 11.85
CA LEU A 40 -4.05 11.50 10.88
C LEU A 40 -3.57 12.00 9.51
N PRO A 41 -2.79 11.19 8.76
CA PRO A 41 -2.56 11.44 7.34
C PRO A 41 -3.89 11.50 6.57
N ASP A 42 -3.97 12.35 5.55
CA ASP A 42 -5.21 12.55 4.78
C ASP A 42 -5.79 11.25 4.19
N ALA A 43 -4.93 10.30 3.80
CA ALA A 43 -5.35 8.99 3.29
C ALA A 43 -6.08 8.10 4.32
N LEU A 44 -5.96 8.41 5.62
CA LEU A 44 -6.55 7.63 6.73
C LEU A 44 -7.68 8.37 7.44
N LYS A 45 -7.97 9.63 7.08
CA LYS A 45 -9.07 10.41 7.65
C LYS A 45 -10.43 9.80 7.31
N TRP A 46 -11.40 9.92 8.21
CA TRP A 46 -12.70 9.24 8.10
C TRP A 46 -13.46 9.61 6.82
N ASN A 47 -13.49 10.91 6.50
CA ASN A 47 -14.20 11.44 5.33
C ASN A 47 -13.51 11.15 3.99
N ASN A 48 -12.40 10.41 3.97
CA ASN A 48 -11.65 10.03 2.78
C ASN A 48 -11.44 11.20 1.79
N PRO A 49 -10.75 12.28 2.21
CA PRO A 49 -10.64 13.50 1.42
C PRO A 49 -9.88 13.29 0.09
N LEU A 50 -9.11 12.19 -0.01
CA LEU A 50 -8.37 11.83 -1.22
C LEU A 50 -9.14 10.88 -2.15
N GLY A 51 -10.31 10.38 -1.74
CA GLY A 51 -11.09 9.42 -2.52
C GLY A 51 -10.32 8.14 -2.86
N VAL A 52 -9.40 7.70 -1.99
CA VAL A 52 -8.58 6.51 -2.24
C VAL A 52 -9.35 5.24 -1.88
N GLU A 53 -9.04 4.12 -2.54
CA GLU A 53 -9.58 2.82 -2.17
C GLU A 53 -9.07 2.40 -0.78
N ARG A 54 -9.99 2.00 0.11
CA ARG A 54 -9.68 1.52 1.46
C ARG A 54 -10.30 0.16 1.73
N LEU A 55 -9.67 -0.59 2.63
CA LEU A 55 -10.26 -1.79 3.22
C LEU A 55 -10.69 -1.46 4.65
N VAL A 56 -11.98 -1.60 4.95
CA VAL A 56 -12.56 -1.43 6.29
C VAL A 56 -13.12 -2.78 6.71
N ASP A 57 -12.65 -3.32 7.83
CA ASP A 57 -13.02 -4.65 8.35
C ASP A 57 -12.93 -5.77 7.29
N GLY A 58 -11.89 -5.71 6.45
CA GLY A 58 -11.64 -6.68 5.39
C GLY A 58 -12.50 -6.51 4.12
N LYS A 59 -13.39 -5.51 4.05
CA LYS A 59 -14.22 -5.21 2.88
C LYS A 59 -13.73 -3.95 2.18
N ARG A 60 -13.79 -3.93 0.85
CA ARG A 60 -13.52 -2.71 0.07
C ARG A 60 -14.62 -1.69 0.34
N GLU A 61 -14.23 -0.50 0.76
CA GLU A 61 -15.12 0.65 0.78
C GLU A 61 -15.46 0.99 -0.68
N ILE A 62 -16.75 1.03 -1.02
CA ILE A 62 -17.22 1.39 -2.35
C ILE A 62 -17.30 2.92 -2.39
N SER A 63 -16.65 3.53 -3.39
CA SER A 63 -16.73 4.96 -3.65
C SER A 63 -18.12 5.42 -4.05
#